data_AF-W8BQU9-F1
#
_entry.id   AF-W8BQU9-F1
#
_cell.length_a   1.000
_cell.length_b   1.000
_cell.length_c   1.000
_cell.angle_alpha   90.00
_cell.angle_beta   90.00
_cell.angle_gamma   90.00
#
_symmetry.space_group_name_H-M   'P 1'
#
loop_
_entity.id
_entity.type
_entity.pdbx_description
1 polymer ?
#
loop_
_entity_poly.entity_id
_entity_poly.type
_entity_poly.pdbx_seq_one_letter_code
_entity_poly.pdbx_strand_id
1 'polypeptide(L)'
;KVDGLEPTAPLNSLQQFRIITRGLPKADLAVTITSPSGSRVRAHVIPTAEGFLVNFTPTQLGEYLLSICFGGTPIAPRPFRLQCLSGSDSNKVRAFGPGLERGLVAQPAEFIIDTRGAGQGGLGVTVEGPCEAAINCRDNGDGTCNVAYLPTEAGDYTVNITFNDRHINGSPFQPVIMPLPNLSNTRVSGIGIQPHGRIFKLRRHRNLLHSMLCNDASPFYCCQPTRKRMCDSNKYDQQNGQHNFF
;
A
#
# COMPACT_ATOMS: atom_id res chain seq x y z
N LYS A 1 -3.84 37.02 21.65
CA LYS A 1 -4.50 36.29 20.52
C LYS A 1 -3.84 34.91 20.39
N VAL A 2 -4.59 33.85 20.04
CA VAL A 2 -4.04 32.55 19.61
C VAL A 2 -4.00 32.51 18.09
N ASP A 3 -2.91 32.02 17.52
CA ASP A 3 -2.68 31.97 16.08
C ASP A 3 -2.07 30.61 15.69
N GLY A 4 -2.54 30.00 14.61
CA GLY A 4 -2.06 28.68 14.14
C GLY A 4 -2.53 27.47 14.97
N LEU A 5 -3.50 27.64 15.88
CA LEU A 5 -4.13 26.49 16.53
C LEU A 5 -5.22 25.94 15.61
N GLU A 6 -4.91 24.86 14.90
CA GLU A 6 -5.86 24.16 14.04
C GLU A 6 -6.91 23.40 14.86
N PRO A 7 -8.15 23.28 14.36
CA PRO A 7 -9.23 22.55 15.06
C PRO A 7 -9.02 21.02 15.02
N THR A 8 -8.13 20.52 14.17
CA THR A 8 -7.85 19.08 13.99
C THR A 8 -6.36 18.83 13.94
N ALA A 9 -5.92 17.69 14.48
CA ALA A 9 -4.52 17.27 14.46
C ALA A 9 -4.39 15.76 14.19
N PRO A 10 -3.36 15.32 13.47
CA PRO A 10 -3.02 13.90 13.37
C PRO A 10 -2.47 13.35 14.70
N LEU A 11 -2.83 12.12 15.02
CA LEU A 11 -2.25 11.35 16.13
C LEU A 11 -0.72 11.31 16.04
N ASN A 12 -0.06 11.53 17.17
CA ASN A 12 1.40 11.54 17.35
C ASN A 12 2.16 12.58 16.51
N SER A 13 1.46 13.55 15.91
CA SER A 13 2.10 14.63 15.15
C SER A 13 2.34 15.87 16.01
N LEU A 14 3.54 16.46 15.93
CA LEU A 14 3.88 17.68 16.65
C LEU A 14 2.97 18.83 16.21
N GLN A 15 2.18 19.35 17.14
CA GLN A 15 1.34 20.52 16.95
C GLN A 15 2.05 21.75 17.49
N GLN A 16 1.92 22.85 16.75
CA GLN A 16 2.54 24.13 17.07
C GLN A 16 1.55 25.28 16.86
N PHE A 17 1.40 26.12 17.88
CA PHE A 17 0.61 27.35 17.78
C PHE A 17 1.26 28.49 18.55
N ARG A 18 0.88 29.72 18.23
CA ARG A 18 1.45 30.95 18.81
C ARG A 18 0.43 31.65 19.68
N ILE A 19 0.93 32.26 20.74
CA ILE A 19 0.18 33.16 21.61
C ILE A 19 0.82 34.54 21.48
N ILE A 20 0.13 35.43 20.78
CA ILE A 20 0.60 36.79 20.51
C ILE A 20 0.15 37.70 21.65
N THR A 21 1.12 38.36 22.29
CA THR A 21 0.93 39.27 23.43
C THR A 21 1.50 40.66 23.18
N ARG A 22 1.71 41.04 21.91
CA ARG A 22 2.22 42.38 21.55
C ARG A 22 1.36 43.49 22.15
N GLY A 23 2.02 44.47 22.79
CA GLY A 23 1.37 45.61 23.43
C GLY A 23 0.82 45.35 24.83
N LEU A 24 0.93 44.13 25.36
CA LEU A 24 0.54 43.79 26.74
C LEU A 24 1.75 43.86 27.69
N PRO A 25 1.54 44.14 28.98
CA PRO A 25 2.58 44.02 29.99
C PRO A 25 3.12 42.59 30.07
N LYS A 26 4.38 42.44 30.48
CA LYS A 26 4.96 41.11 30.75
C LYS A 26 4.19 40.45 31.89
N ALA A 27 3.73 39.23 31.64
CA ALA A 27 3.02 38.41 32.60
C ALA A 27 3.27 36.93 32.33
N ASP A 28 2.98 36.09 33.31
CA ASP A 28 3.14 34.65 33.20
C ASP A 28 2.10 34.03 32.28
N LEU A 29 2.51 33.01 31.53
CA LEU A 29 1.64 32.23 30.67
C LEU A 29 1.44 30.83 31.25
N ALA A 30 0.18 30.45 31.47
CA ALA A 30 -0.20 29.11 31.87
C ALA A 30 -0.99 28.42 30.75
N VAL A 31 -0.48 27.29 30.27
CA VAL A 31 -1.14 26.44 29.27
C VAL A 31 -1.46 25.10 29.91
N THR A 32 -2.75 24.74 29.93
CA THR A 32 -3.22 23.43 30.38
C THR A 32 -3.90 22.72 29.23
N ILE A 33 -3.36 21.56 28.85
CA ILE A 33 -3.92 20.70 27.81
C ILE A 33 -4.47 19.44 28.49
N THR A 34 -5.75 19.17 28.29
CA THR A 34 -6.44 17.99 28.80
C THR A 34 -6.70 17.04 27.63
N SER A 35 -6.22 15.80 27.76
CA SER A 35 -6.45 14.73 26.79
C SER A 35 -7.88 14.17 26.86
N PRO A 36 -8.32 13.39 25.86
CA PRO A 36 -9.63 12.73 25.85
C PRO A 36 -9.86 11.84 27.08
N SER A 37 -8.81 11.24 27.65
CA SER A 37 -8.87 10.44 28.88
C SER A 37 -8.97 11.28 30.17
N GLY A 38 -8.96 12.61 30.08
CA GLY A 38 -8.93 13.53 31.22
C GLY A 38 -7.53 13.79 31.79
N SER A 39 -6.49 13.11 31.29
CA SER A 39 -5.10 13.30 31.75
C SER A 39 -4.52 14.62 31.23
N ARG A 40 -3.67 15.25 32.04
CA ARG A 40 -2.93 16.47 31.64
C ARG A 40 -1.78 16.12 30.69
N VAL A 41 -1.68 16.85 29.59
CA VAL A 41 -0.63 16.69 28.57
C VAL A 41 0.40 17.79 28.77
N ARG A 42 1.69 17.41 28.76
CA ARG A 42 2.79 18.37 28.87
C ARG A 42 2.93 19.11 27.53
N ALA A 43 2.89 20.44 27.60
CA ALA A 43 3.24 21.33 26.48
C ALA A 43 4.63 21.93 26.71
N HIS A 44 5.37 22.18 25.63
CA HIS A 44 6.63 22.91 25.65
C HIS A 44 6.38 24.35 25.21
N VAL A 45 6.60 25.29 26.12
CA VAL A 45 6.34 26.72 25.91
C VAL A 45 7.67 27.45 25.73
N ILE A 46 7.82 28.14 24.61
CA ILE A 46 9.04 28.86 24.22
C ILE A 46 8.71 30.35 24.14
N PRO A 47 9.34 31.22 24.96
CA PRO A 47 9.22 32.67 24.82
C PRO A 47 9.77 33.17 23.48
N THR A 48 9.11 34.15 22.87
CA THR A 48 9.50 34.76 21.59
C THR A 48 9.36 36.29 21.67
N ALA A 49 9.88 37.01 20.69
CA ALA A 49 9.78 38.48 20.64
C ALA A 49 8.32 38.99 20.63
N GLU A 50 7.38 38.21 20.08
CA GLU A 50 5.99 38.63 19.90
C GLU A 50 5.01 38.01 20.92
N GLY A 51 5.51 37.16 21.82
CA GLY A 51 4.72 36.40 22.79
C GLY A 51 5.31 35.02 23.03
N PHE A 52 4.57 33.94 22.79
CA PHE A 52 4.99 32.57 23.09
C PHE A 52 4.67 31.60 21.96
N LEU A 53 5.54 30.62 21.76
CA LEU A 53 5.33 29.46 20.89
C LEU A 53 5.04 28.24 21.76
N VAL A 54 3.95 27.53 21.47
CA VAL A 54 3.54 26.35 22.23
C VAL A 54 3.59 25.14 21.33
N ASN A 55 4.32 24.12 21.77
CA ASN A 55 4.45 22.84 21.09
C ASN A 55 3.86 21.72 21.96
N PHE A 56 3.09 20.82 21.37
CA PHE A 56 2.65 19.59 22.04
C PHE A 56 2.36 18.49 21.02
N THR A 57 2.36 17.23 21.46
CA THR A 57 2.05 16.08 20.60
C THR A 57 0.86 15.33 21.18
N PRO A 58 -0.29 15.23 20.47
CA PRO A 58 -1.44 14.47 20.92
C PRO A 58 -1.18 12.97 20.72
N THR A 59 -1.34 12.18 21.79
CA THR A 59 -1.05 10.73 21.81
C THR A 59 -2.28 9.85 21.92
N GLN A 60 -3.48 10.44 21.98
CA GLN A 60 -4.76 9.75 22.08
C GLN A 60 -5.71 10.31 21.02
N LEU A 61 -6.60 9.47 20.50
CA LEU A 61 -7.64 9.92 19.59
C LEU A 61 -8.78 10.58 20.36
N GLY A 62 -9.36 11.65 19.81
CA GLY A 62 -10.50 12.35 20.39
C GLY A 62 -10.26 13.83 20.69
N GLU A 63 -11.16 14.42 21.47
CA GLU A 63 -11.15 15.86 21.77
C GLU A 63 -10.14 16.21 22.87
N TYR A 64 -9.24 17.15 22.56
CA TYR A 64 -8.35 17.81 23.50
C TYR A 64 -8.91 19.18 23.87
N LEU A 65 -8.84 19.53 25.16
CA LEU A 65 -9.23 20.84 25.68
C LEU A 65 -7.99 21.64 26.07
N LEU A 66 -7.81 22.81 25.46
CA LEU A 66 -6.69 23.70 25.70
C LEU A 66 -7.17 24.95 26.44
N SER A 67 -6.85 25.01 27.73
CA SER A 67 -7.11 26.18 28.59
C SER A 67 -5.85 27.03 28.68
N ILE A 68 -5.94 28.28 28.23
CA ILE A 68 -4.80 29.20 28.17
C ILE A 68 -5.10 30.43 29.02
N CYS A 69 -4.23 30.74 29.96
CA CYS A 69 -4.32 31.90 30.84
C CYS A 69 -3.06 32.76 30.72
N PHE A 70 -3.23 34.07 30.66
CA PHE A 70 -2.15 35.06 30.64
C PHE A 70 -2.33 36.02 31.82
N GLY A 71 -1.32 36.13 32.68
CA GLY A 71 -1.41 36.93 33.92
C GLY A 71 -2.55 36.49 34.83
N GLY A 72 -2.81 35.18 34.92
CA GLY A 72 -3.92 34.61 35.67
C GLY A 72 -5.31 34.75 35.03
N THR A 73 -5.43 35.48 33.91
CA THR A 73 -6.70 35.69 33.22
C THR A 73 -6.84 34.75 32.03
N PRO A 74 -7.95 34.00 31.89
CA PRO A 74 -8.22 33.19 30.71
C PRO A 74 -8.29 34.06 29.46
N ILE A 75 -7.57 33.68 28.41
CA ILE A 75 -7.59 34.45 27.14
C ILE A 75 -8.89 34.23 26.34
N ALA A 76 -9.66 33.20 26.69
CA ALA A 76 -10.94 32.87 26.12
C ALA A 76 -11.86 32.30 27.23
N PRO A 77 -13.18 32.57 27.17
CA PRO A 77 -14.12 32.09 28.17
C PRO A 77 -14.34 30.57 28.14
N ARG A 78 -14.11 29.94 26.98
CA ARG A 78 -14.14 28.49 26.80
C ARG A 78 -12.76 27.99 26.37
N PRO A 79 -12.36 26.77 26.80
CA PRO A 79 -11.16 26.13 26.29
C PRO A 79 -11.23 25.97 24.77
N PHE A 80 -10.08 26.11 24.11
CA PHE A 80 -9.96 25.77 22.70
C PHE A 80 -10.06 24.25 22.55
N ARG A 81 -10.64 23.81 21.44
CA ARG A 81 -10.85 22.39 21.15
C ARG A 81 -9.97 21.99 19.98
N LEU A 82 -9.32 20.84 20.12
CA LEU A 82 -8.54 20.22 19.06
C LEU A 82 -8.95 18.76 18.96
N GLN A 83 -9.43 18.36 17.80
CA GLN A 83 -9.81 16.97 17.54
C GLN A 83 -8.60 16.21 17.02
N CYS A 84 -8.07 15.28 17.83
CA CYS A 84 -7.03 14.38 17.38
C CYS A 84 -7.65 13.22 16.58
N LEU A 85 -7.29 13.14 15.31
CA LEU A 85 -7.75 12.15 14.36
C LEU A 85 -6.64 11.13 14.09
N SER A 86 -7.02 9.91 13.73
CA SER A 86 -6.05 8.99 13.13
C SER A 86 -5.67 9.61 11.80
N GLY A 87 -4.45 10.16 11.70
CA GLY A 87 -3.90 10.71 10.45
C GLY A 87 -3.73 9.67 9.35
N SER A 88 -4.13 8.43 9.65
CA SER A 88 -4.08 7.23 8.85
C SER A 88 -5.41 6.47 8.90
N ASP A 89 -5.84 5.91 7.78
CA ASP A 89 -6.98 4.99 7.68
C ASP A 89 -6.51 3.68 7.04
N SER A 90 -6.29 2.64 7.85
CA SER A 90 -5.84 1.33 7.39
C SER A 90 -6.84 0.65 6.45
N ASN A 91 -8.13 1.04 6.50
CA ASN A 91 -9.15 0.47 5.62
C ASN A 91 -9.02 0.95 4.17
N LYS A 92 -8.32 2.07 3.97
CA LYS A 92 -8.03 2.60 2.63
C LYS A 92 -6.78 1.98 2.01
N VAL A 93 -5.96 1.29 2.80
CA VAL A 93 -4.85 0.51 2.28
C VAL A 93 -5.38 -0.78 1.65
N ARG A 94 -4.89 -1.10 0.46
CA ARG A 94 -5.29 -2.31 -0.28
C ARG A 94 -4.06 -3.11 -0.65
N ALA A 95 -4.09 -4.42 -0.42
CA ALA A 95 -3.06 -5.33 -0.91
C ALA A 95 -3.66 -6.31 -1.91
N PHE A 96 -2.96 -6.56 -3.01
CA PHE A 96 -3.41 -7.47 -4.06
C PHE A 96 -2.22 -8.02 -4.87
N GLY A 97 -2.37 -9.25 -5.36
CA GLY A 97 -1.36 -9.90 -6.18
C GLY A 97 -1.34 -11.40 -5.95
N PRO A 98 -0.72 -12.17 -6.87
CA PRO A 98 -0.71 -13.63 -6.78
C PRO A 98 -0.03 -14.13 -5.51
N GLY A 99 1.00 -13.43 -5.01
CA GLY A 99 1.74 -13.83 -3.81
C GLY A 99 0.93 -13.78 -2.50
N LEU A 100 -0.26 -13.19 -2.49
CA LEU A 100 -1.17 -13.22 -1.33
C LEU A 100 -2.13 -14.41 -1.35
N GLU A 101 -2.20 -15.15 -2.47
CA GLU A 101 -3.08 -16.31 -2.64
C GLU A 101 -2.30 -17.62 -2.77
N ARG A 102 -1.23 -17.63 -3.59
CA ARG A 102 -0.45 -18.85 -3.90
C ARG A 102 0.94 -18.52 -4.41
N GLY A 103 1.85 -19.47 -4.29
CA GLY A 103 3.19 -19.38 -4.84
C GLY A 103 3.84 -20.73 -5.08
N LEU A 104 5.09 -20.70 -5.55
CA LEU A 104 5.91 -21.88 -5.79
C LEU A 104 7.21 -21.76 -4.99
N VAL A 105 7.70 -22.90 -4.49
CA VAL A 105 9.01 -22.98 -3.84
C VAL A 105 10.09 -22.41 -4.76
N ALA A 106 11.00 -21.63 -4.20
CA ALA A 106 12.12 -20.99 -4.88
C ALA A 106 11.73 -20.04 -6.03
N GLN A 107 10.47 -19.60 -6.10
CA GLN A 107 10.04 -18.52 -6.99
C GLN A 107 9.56 -17.31 -6.19
N PRO A 108 9.90 -16.07 -6.62
CA PRO A 108 9.39 -14.86 -5.99
C PRO A 108 7.86 -14.81 -6.04
N ALA A 109 7.23 -14.69 -4.87
CA ALA A 109 5.80 -14.47 -4.72
C ALA A 109 5.56 -12.96 -4.58
N GLU A 110 5.01 -12.35 -5.63
CA GLU A 110 4.87 -10.89 -5.73
C GLU A 110 3.45 -10.41 -5.42
N PHE A 111 3.37 -9.26 -4.77
CA PHE A 111 2.13 -8.52 -4.57
C PHE A 111 2.38 -7.01 -4.45
N ILE A 112 1.31 -6.23 -4.56
CA ILE A 112 1.34 -4.76 -4.51
C ILE A 112 0.51 -4.31 -3.32
N ILE A 113 1.01 -3.29 -2.62
CA ILE A 113 0.29 -2.57 -1.58
C ILE A 113 0.04 -1.15 -2.07
N ASP A 114 -1.23 -0.75 -2.10
CA ASP A 114 -1.68 0.61 -2.43
C ASP A 114 -2.06 1.34 -1.14
N THR A 115 -1.30 2.37 -0.80
CA THR A 115 -1.52 3.21 0.39
C THR A 115 -2.14 4.56 0.02
N ARG A 116 -2.58 4.76 -1.23
CA ARG A 116 -3.13 6.04 -1.66
C ARG A 116 -4.41 6.38 -0.90
N GLY A 117 -4.46 7.59 -0.36
CA GLY A 117 -5.60 8.07 0.43
C GLY A 117 -5.67 7.50 1.85
N ALA A 118 -4.77 6.60 2.24
CA ALA A 118 -4.68 6.11 3.61
C ALA A 118 -4.08 7.15 4.56
N GLY A 119 -3.40 8.19 4.08
CA GLY A 119 -2.76 9.22 4.92
C GLY A 119 -1.29 8.91 5.19
N GLN A 120 -0.66 9.67 6.08
CA GLN A 120 0.74 9.43 6.46
C GLN A 120 0.82 8.34 7.54
N GLY A 121 1.74 7.39 7.38
CA GLY A 121 1.92 6.29 8.32
C GLY A 121 3.03 5.33 7.91
N GLY A 122 3.37 4.43 8.84
CA GLY A 122 4.31 3.33 8.62
C GLY A 122 3.58 2.07 8.12
N LEU A 123 4.13 1.44 7.08
CA LEU A 123 3.68 0.16 6.55
C LEU A 123 4.55 -0.97 7.12
N GLY A 124 3.93 -1.95 7.76
CA GLY A 124 4.57 -3.16 8.26
C GLY A 124 4.12 -4.37 7.44
N VAL A 125 5.08 -5.23 7.07
CA VAL A 125 4.84 -6.49 6.37
C VAL A 125 5.63 -7.59 7.07
N THR A 126 4.97 -8.67 7.48
CA THR A 126 5.63 -9.88 7.97
C THR A 126 5.11 -11.12 7.27
N VAL A 127 5.97 -12.11 7.13
CA VAL A 127 5.65 -13.41 6.51
C VAL A 127 6.03 -14.50 7.50
N GLU A 128 5.05 -15.25 7.96
CA GLU A 128 5.19 -16.37 8.89
C GLU A 128 4.87 -17.67 8.14
N GLY A 129 5.61 -18.73 8.39
CA GLY A 129 5.42 -19.99 7.68
C GLY A 129 6.42 -21.06 8.13
N PRO A 130 6.48 -22.19 7.40
CA PRO A 130 7.40 -23.30 7.72
C PRO A 130 8.87 -22.89 7.66
N CYS A 131 9.22 -21.87 6.87
CA CYS A 131 10.55 -21.29 6.81
C CYS A 131 10.51 -19.76 6.89
N GLU A 132 11.62 -19.15 7.31
CA GLU A 132 11.82 -17.71 7.17
C GLU A 132 12.00 -17.37 5.68
N ALA A 133 11.19 -16.45 5.17
CA ALA A 133 11.24 -16.01 3.78
C ALA A 133 11.89 -14.63 3.67
N ALA A 134 12.85 -14.48 2.76
CA ALA A 134 13.43 -13.16 2.48
C ALA A 134 12.36 -12.26 1.84
N ILE A 135 12.14 -11.07 2.40
CA ILE A 135 11.18 -10.09 1.91
C ILE A 135 11.95 -8.93 1.27
N ASN A 136 11.56 -8.57 0.06
CA ASN A 136 12.04 -7.38 -0.63
C ASN A 136 10.87 -6.41 -0.84
N CYS A 137 11.06 -5.16 -0.44
CA CYS A 137 10.07 -4.09 -0.56
C CYS A 137 10.63 -2.97 -1.41
N ARG A 138 9.91 -2.56 -2.45
CA ARG A 138 10.26 -1.46 -3.32
C ARG A 138 9.12 -0.44 -3.33
N ASP A 139 9.42 0.77 -2.88
CA ASP A 139 8.52 1.92 -3.04
C ASP A 139 8.63 2.47 -4.47
N ASN A 140 7.47 2.71 -5.10
CA ASN A 140 7.39 3.28 -6.44
C ASN A 140 7.30 4.82 -6.43
N GLY A 141 7.07 5.43 -5.26
CA GLY A 141 6.93 6.89 -5.12
C GLY A 141 5.61 7.46 -5.64
N ASP A 142 4.68 6.62 -6.09
CA ASP A 142 3.32 6.99 -6.52
C ASP A 142 2.24 6.63 -5.47
N GLY A 143 2.67 6.22 -4.28
CA GLY A 143 1.81 5.71 -3.21
C GLY A 143 1.51 4.21 -3.31
N THR A 144 2.23 3.48 -4.17
CA THR A 144 2.22 2.01 -4.22
C THR A 144 3.59 1.42 -3.89
N CYS A 145 3.56 0.24 -3.27
CA CYS A 145 4.76 -0.52 -2.91
C CYS A 145 4.68 -1.92 -3.54
N ASN A 146 5.74 -2.33 -4.24
CA ASN A 146 5.90 -3.69 -4.70
C ASN A 146 6.62 -4.51 -3.63
N VAL A 147 6.02 -5.64 -3.27
CA VAL A 147 6.59 -6.56 -2.29
C VAL A 147 6.75 -7.93 -2.94
N ALA A 148 7.90 -8.55 -2.71
CA ALA A 148 8.18 -9.91 -3.13
C ALA A 148 8.79 -10.68 -1.97
N TYR A 149 8.32 -11.90 -1.71
CA TYR A 149 8.98 -12.82 -0.80
C TYR A 149 9.41 -14.09 -1.51
N LEU A 150 10.48 -14.72 -1.03
CA LEU A 150 11.04 -15.94 -1.62
C LEU A 150 10.87 -17.12 -0.64
N PRO A 151 9.82 -17.95 -0.79
CA PRO A 151 9.65 -19.13 0.04
C PRO A 151 10.58 -20.26 -0.43
N THR A 152 11.30 -20.89 0.49
CA THR A 152 12.20 -22.02 0.19
C THR A 152 11.58 -23.38 0.52
N GLU A 153 10.43 -23.39 1.20
CA GLU A 153 9.70 -24.61 1.57
C GLU A 153 8.23 -24.51 1.18
N ALA A 154 7.61 -25.66 0.92
CA ALA A 154 6.19 -25.73 0.61
C ALA A 154 5.38 -25.77 1.90
N GLY A 155 4.17 -25.20 1.88
CA GLY A 155 3.28 -25.17 3.03
C GLY A 155 2.38 -23.95 3.06
N ASP A 156 1.67 -23.81 4.17
CA ASP A 156 0.79 -22.67 4.44
C ASP A 156 1.60 -21.52 5.05
N TYR A 157 1.47 -20.33 4.46
CA TYR A 157 2.10 -19.12 4.95
C TYR A 157 1.04 -18.13 5.42
N THR A 158 1.43 -17.24 6.33
CA THR A 158 0.61 -16.14 6.83
C THR A 158 1.34 -14.83 6.55
N VAL A 159 0.73 -13.96 5.74
CA VAL A 159 1.26 -12.64 5.41
C VAL A 159 0.47 -11.58 6.18
N ASN A 160 1.12 -10.95 7.16
CA ASN A 160 0.55 -9.85 7.92
C ASN A 160 0.93 -8.52 7.26
N ILE A 161 -0.06 -7.65 7.05
CA ILE A 161 0.14 -6.32 6.52
C ILE A 161 -0.58 -5.34 7.44
N THR A 162 0.20 -4.44 8.04
CA THR A 162 -0.28 -3.45 9.02
C THR A 162 0.04 -2.03 8.56
N PHE A 163 -0.86 -1.08 8.81
CA PHE A 163 -0.63 0.34 8.62
C PHE A 163 -0.82 1.06 9.95
N ASN A 164 0.23 1.69 10.48
CA ASN A 164 0.28 2.24 11.84
C ASN A 164 -0.22 1.25 12.91
N ASP A 165 0.39 0.06 12.94
CA ASP A 165 0.12 -1.02 13.90
C ASP A 165 -1.33 -1.58 13.87
N ARG A 166 -2.08 -1.29 12.80
CA ARG A 166 -3.42 -1.87 12.56
C ARG A 166 -3.43 -2.69 11.29
N HIS A 167 -4.03 -3.87 11.32
CA HIS A 167 -4.24 -4.68 10.13
C HIS A 167 -5.06 -3.93 9.08
N ILE A 168 -4.67 -4.09 7.82
CA ILE A 168 -5.45 -3.62 6.67
C ILE A 168 -6.59 -4.59 6.39
N ASN A 169 -7.54 -4.16 5.55
CA ASN A 169 -8.60 -5.05 5.08
C ASN A 169 -8.03 -6.25 4.33
N GLY A 170 -8.43 -7.45 4.76
CA GLY A 170 -7.97 -8.73 4.19
C GLY A 170 -6.73 -9.32 4.88
N SER A 171 -6.03 -8.56 5.73
CA SER A 171 -4.95 -9.11 6.54
C SER A 171 -5.50 -9.81 7.80
N PRO A 172 -4.94 -10.96 8.21
CA PRO A 172 -3.85 -11.71 7.57
C PRO A 172 -4.26 -12.43 6.28
N PHE A 173 -3.35 -12.47 5.31
CA PHE A 173 -3.50 -13.26 4.07
C PHE A 173 -2.87 -14.63 4.26
N GLN A 174 -3.44 -15.66 3.64
CA GLN A 174 -3.02 -17.06 3.82
C GLN A 174 -2.62 -17.71 2.48
N PRO A 175 -1.48 -17.33 1.88
CA PRO A 175 -1.03 -17.93 0.64
C PRO A 175 -0.56 -19.38 0.84
N VAL A 176 -0.89 -20.24 -0.13
CA VAL A 176 -0.42 -21.63 -0.18
C VAL A 176 0.78 -21.75 -1.12
N ILE A 177 1.92 -22.20 -0.59
CA ILE A 177 3.13 -22.42 -1.38
C ILE A 177 3.23 -23.89 -1.78
N MET A 178 3.26 -24.13 -3.08
CA MET A 178 3.34 -25.47 -3.66
C MET A 178 4.77 -25.84 -4.05
N PRO A 179 5.13 -27.13 -4.04
CA PRO A 179 6.41 -27.58 -4.58
C PRO A 179 6.51 -27.31 -6.08
N LEU A 180 7.74 -27.16 -6.58
CA LEU A 180 7.99 -26.96 -8.01
C LEU A 180 7.48 -28.18 -8.81
N PRO A 181 6.64 -28.00 -9.85
CA PRO A 181 6.15 -29.12 -10.63
C PRO A 181 7.31 -29.81 -11.35
N ASN A 182 7.38 -31.15 -11.25
CA ASN A 182 8.37 -31.93 -11.97
C ASN A 182 7.99 -32.03 -13.45
N LEU A 183 8.71 -31.28 -14.31
CA LEU A 183 8.47 -31.24 -15.75
C LEU A 183 9.07 -32.44 -16.51
N SER A 184 9.81 -33.34 -15.85
CA SER A 184 10.46 -34.47 -16.54
C SER A 184 9.47 -35.43 -17.21
N ASN A 185 8.21 -35.45 -16.78
CA ASN A 185 7.15 -36.31 -17.34
C ASN A 185 6.04 -35.54 -18.08
N THR A 186 6.16 -34.23 -18.26
CA THR A 186 5.15 -33.44 -18.97
C THR A 186 5.31 -33.63 -20.47
N ARG A 187 4.47 -34.48 -21.07
CA ARG A 187 4.39 -34.67 -22.53
C ARG A 187 3.26 -33.82 -23.10
N VAL A 188 3.59 -32.86 -23.95
CA VAL A 188 2.60 -32.16 -24.77
C VAL A 188 2.47 -32.93 -26.09
N SER A 189 1.27 -33.42 -26.40
CA SER A 189 0.96 -34.08 -27.68
C SER A 189 -0.26 -33.43 -28.33
N GLY A 190 -0.18 -33.14 -29.63
CA GLY A 190 -1.28 -32.56 -30.38
C GLY A 190 -0.96 -32.46 -31.87
N ILE A 191 -2.00 -32.45 -32.71
CA ILE A 191 -1.85 -32.39 -34.18
C ILE A 191 -1.15 -31.08 -34.61
N GLY A 192 -1.30 -30.01 -33.83
CA GLY A 192 -0.69 -28.70 -34.08
C GLY A 192 0.79 -28.55 -33.74
N ILE A 193 1.42 -29.54 -33.08
CA ILE A 193 2.84 -29.50 -32.69
C ILE A 193 3.70 -30.56 -33.41
N GLN A 194 3.15 -31.20 -34.46
CA GLN A 194 3.89 -32.16 -35.28
C GLN A 194 4.79 -31.43 -36.30
N PRO A 195 6.06 -31.86 -36.52
CA PRO A 195 7.01 -31.19 -37.42
C PRO A 195 6.55 -31.10 -38.88
N HIS A 196 5.64 -31.99 -39.31
CA HIS A 196 5.04 -31.99 -40.63
C HIS A 196 3.56 -31.62 -40.53
N GLY A 197 3.29 -30.32 -40.54
CA GLY A 197 1.93 -29.79 -40.56
C GLY A 197 1.18 -30.26 -41.81
N ARG A 198 0.25 -31.21 -41.65
CA ARG A 198 -0.78 -31.47 -42.67
C ARG A 198 -1.82 -30.36 -42.61
N ILE A 199 -1.70 -29.38 -43.50
CA ILE A 199 -2.74 -28.38 -43.73
C ILE A 199 -3.92 -29.10 -44.41
N PHE A 200 -4.92 -29.50 -43.63
CA PHE A 200 -6.21 -29.90 -44.21
C PHE A 200 -6.88 -28.65 -44.77
N LYS A 201 -6.99 -28.57 -46.10
CA LYS A 201 -7.84 -27.59 -46.77
C LYS A 201 -9.28 -27.85 -46.33
N LEU A 202 -9.78 -27.07 -45.37
CA LEU A 202 -11.18 -27.08 -44.95
C LEU A 202 -12.05 -26.75 -46.18
N ARG A 203 -12.66 -27.77 -46.79
CA ARG A 203 -13.77 -27.58 -47.71
C ARG A 203 -14.94 -27.05 -46.88
N ARG A 204 -15.24 -25.76 -47.00
CA ARG A 204 -16.49 -25.18 -46.53
C ARG A 204 -17.63 -25.83 -47.31
N HIS A 205 -18.28 -26.84 -46.74
CA HIS A 205 -19.66 -27.13 -47.09
C HIS A 205 -20.58 -26.39 -46.11
N ARG A 206 -21.49 -25.61 -46.70
CA ARG A 206 -22.60 -24.96 -46.02
C ARG A 206 -23.51 -26.04 -45.39
N ASN A 207 -23.90 -25.77 -44.15
CA ASN A 207 -25.02 -26.34 -43.40
C ASN A 207 -24.90 -27.83 -42.99
N LEU A 208 -24.73 -28.08 -41.68
CA LEU A 208 -25.78 -28.62 -40.81
C LEU A 208 -25.23 -28.82 -39.38
N LEU A 209 -26.09 -28.59 -38.39
CA LEU A 209 -25.83 -28.75 -36.97
C LEU A 209 -25.32 -30.17 -36.66
N HIS A 210 -24.29 -30.27 -35.81
CA HIS A 210 -24.31 -31.20 -34.67
C HIS A 210 -23.31 -30.77 -33.60
N SER A 211 -23.82 -30.74 -32.38
CA SER A 211 -23.12 -30.62 -31.11
C SER A 211 -21.92 -31.56 -31.01
N MET A 212 -20.79 -31.05 -30.56
CA MET A 212 -19.85 -31.84 -29.76
C MET A 212 -19.73 -31.18 -28.39
N LEU A 213 -20.18 -31.93 -27.40
CA LEU A 213 -20.04 -31.66 -25.98
C LEU A 213 -18.55 -31.59 -25.65
N CYS A 214 -18.09 -30.46 -25.11
CA CYS A 214 -16.85 -30.40 -24.36
C CYS A 214 -17.11 -30.96 -22.96
N ASN A 215 -17.03 -32.28 -22.81
CA ASN A 215 -16.75 -32.90 -21.52
C ASN A 215 -15.24 -33.17 -21.49
N ASP A 216 -14.49 -32.35 -20.78
CA ASP A 216 -13.62 -32.80 -19.69
C ASP A 216 -12.83 -31.63 -19.11
N ALA A 217 -12.77 -31.64 -17.79
CA ALA A 217 -12.26 -30.59 -16.93
C ALA A 217 -10.73 -30.46 -17.03
N SER A 218 -10.25 -29.24 -17.29
CA SER A 218 -8.97 -28.68 -16.82
C SER A 218 -8.84 -27.21 -17.26
N PRO A 219 -8.61 -26.24 -16.35
CA PRO A 219 -8.57 -24.82 -16.72
C PRO A 219 -7.14 -24.41 -17.06
N PHE A 220 -6.71 -24.67 -18.30
CA PHE A 220 -5.51 -24.02 -18.83
C PHE A 220 -5.90 -23.10 -19.99
N TYR A 221 -5.93 -21.80 -19.68
CA TYR A 221 -5.90 -20.64 -20.58
C TYR A 221 -6.59 -20.79 -21.94
N CYS A 222 -7.86 -20.37 -22.00
CA CYS A 222 -8.52 -20.05 -23.27
C CYS A 222 -8.02 -18.67 -23.77
N CYS A 223 -7.00 -18.64 -24.63
CA CYS A 223 -6.63 -17.43 -25.35
C CYS A 223 -7.74 -17.06 -26.37
N GLN A 224 -8.43 -15.95 -26.13
CA GLN A 224 -9.34 -15.33 -27.10
C GLN A 224 -8.55 -14.77 -28.30
N PRO A 225 -9.02 -14.94 -29.55
CA PRO A 225 -8.34 -14.36 -30.70
C PRO A 225 -8.70 -12.87 -30.84
N THR A 226 -7.78 -11.97 -30.47
CA THR A 226 -7.88 -10.56 -30.87
C THR A 226 -7.55 -10.41 -32.35
N ARG A 227 -8.47 -9.80 -33.10
CA ARG A 227 -8.32 -9.49 -34.54
C ARG A 227 -7.04 -8.69 -34.79
N LYS A 228 -6.08 -9.28 -35.53
CA LYS A 228 -4.96 -8.54 -36.15
C LYS A 228 -5.53 -7.56 -37.18
N ARG A 229 -5.29 -6.26 -36.98
CA ARG A 229 -5.34 -5.25 -38.04
C ARG A 229 -3.98 -5.26 -38.76
N MET A 230 -4.04 -5.34 -40.10
CA MET A 230 -2.91 -5.16 -41.01
C MET A 230 -2.33 -3.75 -40.86
N CYS A 231 -1.00 -3.66 -40.82
CA CYS A 231 -0.24 -2.54 -41.37
C CYS A 231 0.90 -3.14 -42.19
N ASP A 232 0.77 -3.06 -43.51
CA ASP A 232 1.89 -3.11 -44.43
C ASP A 232 2.70 -1.81 -44.30
N SER A 233 4.03 -1.89 -44.38
CA SER A 233 4.82 -1.31 -45.47
C SER A 233 6.29 -1.09 -45.11
N ASN A 234 7.14 -1.66 -45.98
CA ASN A 234 8.42 -1.17 -46.49
C ASN A 234 9.72 -1.27 -45.67
N LYS A 235 10.47 -2.33 -46.02
CA LYS A 235 11.89 -2.39 -46.46
C LYS A 235 12.76 -1.13 -46.25
N TYR A 236 13.92 -1.35 -45.62
CA TYR A 236 15.22 -1.02 -46.19
C TYR A 236 16.32 -1.98 -45.68
N ASP A 237 17.24 -2.32 -46.58
CA ASP A 237 18.23 -3.40 -46.50
C ASP A 237 19.45 -3.11 -45.62
N GLN A 238 20.05 -4.24 -45.20
CA GLN A 238 21.44 -4.55 -44.82
C GLN A 238 22.51 -3.44 -44.84
N GLN A 239 23.31 -3.34 -43.77
CA GLN A 239 24.71 -3.82 -43.75
C GLN A 239 25.41 -3.63 -42.39
N ASN A 240 26.39 -4.51 -42.15
CA ASN A 240 27.26 -4.70 -40.99
C ASN A 240 27.98 -3.45 -40.45
N GLY A 241 28.36 -3.51 -39.16
CA GLY A 241 29.46 -2.72 -38.62
C GLY A 241 29.60 -2.80 -37.10
N GLN A 242 30.62 -3.52 -36.62
CA GLN A 242 31.09 -3.53 -35.24
C GLN A 242 31.53 -2.12 -34.76
N HIS A 243 31.34 -1.77 -33.48
CA HIS A 243 32.42 -1.48 -32.52
C HIS A 243 31.94 -0.83 -31.20
N ASN A 244 32.48 -1.39 -30.12
CA ASN A 244 32.95 -0.84 -28.84
C ASN A 244 32.11 0.12 -27.98
N PHE A 245 31.94 -0.35 -26.74
CA PHE A 245 31.67 0.40 -25.53
C PHE A 245 32.90 1.23 -25.09
N PHE A 246 32.66 2.48 -24.73
CA PHE A 246 33.28 3.18 -23.60
C PHE A 246 32.15 3.81 -22.78
#